data_AF-A0A9C5ZL80-F1
#
_entry.id   AF-A0A9C5ZL80-F1
#
_cell.length_a   1.000
_cell.length_b   1.000
_cell.length_c   1.000
_cell.angle_alpha   90.00
_cell.angle_beta   90.00
_cell.angle_gamma   90.00
#
_symmetry.space_group_name_H-M   'P 1'
#
loop_
_entity.id
_entity.type
_entity.pdbx_description
1 polymer ?
#
loop_
_entity_poly.entity_id
_entity_poly.type
_entity_poly.pdbx_seq_one_letter_code
_entity_poly.pdbx_strand_id
1 'polypeptide(L)'
;MAASEIDDFIGKSDEILKLEQNGEEIDRIAEIFKDRCLFISGGTGFMGKVLVEKLLRSCGDLKKIYLLIRPKKGKHPDERIKEMFNNVLFDMVKKQKGE
;
A
#
# COMPACT_ATOMS: atom_id res chain seq x y z
N MET A 1 3.89 -7.49 -15.01
CA MET A 1 3.72 -6.07 -15.36
C MET A 1 4.09 -5.94 -16.81
N ALA A 2 3.20 -5.36 -17.61
CA ALA A 2 3.54 -4.99 -18.98
C ALA A 2 4.51 -3.80 -18.93
N ALA A 3 5.44 -3.68 -19.88
CA ALA A 3 6.38 -2.56 -19.93
C ALA A 3 5.67 -1.20 -19.91
N SER A 4 4.49 -1.11 -20.53
CA SER A 4 3.63 0.08 -20.53
C SER A 4 3.22 0.58 -19.15
N GLU A 5 2.98 -0.31 -18.18
CA GLU A 5 2.60 0.08 -16.82
C GLU A 5 3.76 0.72 -16.05
N ILE A 6 5.00 0.34 -16.40
CA ILE A 6 6.22 0.89 -15.81
C ILE A 6 6.48 2.28 -16.39
N ASP A 7 6.34 2.44 -17.69
CA ASP A 7 6.50 3.73 -18.37
C ASP A 7 5.46 4.75 -17.88
N ASP A 8 4.19 4.33 -17.70
CA ASP A 8 3.13 5.17 -17.12
C ASP A 8 3.42 5.58 -15.67
N PHE A 9 4.09 4.72 -14.89
CA PHE A 9 4.49 5.02 -13.52
C PHE A 9 5.61 6.05 -13.47
N ILE A 10 6.63 5.89 -14.32
CA ILE A 10 7.75 6.83 -14.44
C ILE A 10 7.23 8.19 -14.93
N GLY A 11 6.42 8.20 -15.99
CA GLY A 11 5.84 9.43 -16.55
C GLY A 11 4.99 10.21 -15.54
N LYS A 12 4.14 9.53 -14.76
CA LYS A 12 3.36 10.18 -13.69
C LYS A 12 4.24 10.67 -12.54
N SER A 13 5.34 9.98 -12.24
CA SER A 13 6.31 10.44 -11.23
C SER A 13 7.01 11.74 -11.66
N ASP A 14 7.37 11.86 -12.94
CA ASP A 14 7.96 13.06 -13.53
C ASP A 14 6.98 14.24 -13.55
N GLU A 15 5.68 13.98 -13.73
CA GLU A 15 4.63 15.01 -13.66
C GLU A 15 4.45 15.53 -12.23
N ILE A 16 4.41 14.65 -11.23
CA ILE A 16 4.29 15.02 -9.81
C ILE A 16 5.50 15.85 -9.35
N LEU A 17 6.71 15.51 -9.82
CA LEU A 17 7.93 16.28 -9.58
C LEU A 17 7.87 17.72 -10.14
N LYS A 18 7.08 17.96 -11.20
CA LYS A 18 6.89 19.30 -11.77
C LYS A 18 5.86 20.12 -10.99
N LEU A 19 4.84 19.49 -10.42
CA LEU A 19 3.80 20.17 -9.64
C LEU A 19 4.33 20.76 -8.33
N GLU A 20 5.27 20.08 -7.66
CA GLU A 20 5.94 20.62 -6.46
C GLU A 20 6.71 21.92 -6.74
N GLN A 21 7.31 22.03 -7.93
CA GLN A 21 8.08 23.22 -8.32
C GLN A 21 7.17 24.44 -8.49
N ASN A 22 5.85 24.24 -8.61
CA ASN A 22 4.85 25.29 -8.75
C ASN A 22 4.19 25.70 -7.42
N GLY A 23 4.60 25.12 -6.28
CA GLY A 23 4.17 25.54 -4.95
C GLY A 23 2.79 25.03 -4.50
N GLU A 24 2.21 24.05 -5.19
CA GLU A 24 1.05 23.31 -4.68
C GLU A 24 1.49 22.25 -3.67
N GLU A 25 0.93 22.27 -2.46
CA GLU A 25 1.21 21.26 -1.44
C GLU A 25 0.48 19.96 -1.78
N ILE A 26 1.16 19.06 -2.49
CA ILE A 26 0.64 17.76 -2.91
C ILE A 26 1.34 16.66 -2.10
N ASP A 27 0.57 15.74 -1.51
CA ASP A 27 1.14 14.48 -1.01
C ASP A 27 1.51 13.60 -2.22
N ARG A 28 2.73 13.80 -2.70
CA ARG A 28 3.28 13.09 -3.86
C ARG A 28 3.18 11.58 -3.70
N ILE A 29 3.35 11.07 -2.48
CA ILE A 29 3.35 9.63 -2.24
C ILE A 29 1.93 9.10 -2.43
N ALA A 30 0.93 9.78 -1.88
CA ALA A 30 -0.47 9.43 -2.11
C ALA A 30 -0.85 9.49 -3.59
N GLU A 31 -0.42 10.54 -4.32
CA GLU A 31 -0.74 10.71 -5.74
C GLU A 31 -0.07 9.66 -6.64
N ILE A 32 1.16 9.23 -6.32
CA ILE A 32 1.83 8.14 -7.04
C ILE A 32 1.05 6.81 -6.93
N PHE A 33 0.47 6.55 -5.76
CA PHE A 33 -0.24 5.29 -5.48
C PHE A 33 -1.73 5.31 -5.84
N LYS A 34 -2.28 6.48 -6.17
CA LYS A 34 -3.67 6.64 -6.59
C LYS A 34 -4.02 5.76 -7.78
N ASP A 35 -5.13 5.04 -7.67
CA ASP A 35 -5.65 4.09 -8.66
C ASP A 35 -4.69 2.94 -9.05
N ARG A 36 -3.59 2.74 -8.30
CA ARG A 36 -2.61 1.68 -8.57
C ARG A 36 -2.94 0.38 -7.84
N CYS A 37 -2.55 -0.73 -8.47
CA CYS A 37 -2.53 -2.05 -7.85
C CYS A 37 -1.12 -2.36 -7.34
N LEU A 38 -0.96 -2.61 -6.05
CA LEU A 38 0.34 -2.96 -5.44
C LEU A 38 0.45 -4.47 -5.22
N PHE A 39 1.59 -5.06 -5.58
CA PHE A 39 1.93 -6.43 -5.18
C PHE A 39 3.04 -6.39 -4.13
N ILE A 40 2.73 -6.83 -2.91
CA ILE A 40 3.64 -6.77 -1.76
C ILE A 40 4.01 -8.20 -1.35
N SER A 41 5.31 -8.50 -1.43
CA SER A 41 5.89 -9.69 -0.82
C SER A 41 6.38 -9.39 0.60
N GLY A 42 6.43 -10.40 1.47
CA GLY A 42 6.86 -10.20 2.86
C GLY A 42 5.92 -9.32 3.71
N GLY A 43 4.70 -9.04 3.24
CA GLY A 43 3.76 -8.13 3.89
C GLY A 43 3.32 -8.52 5.31
N THR A 44 3.47 -9.80 5.68
CA THR A 44 3.20 -10.28 7.06
C THR A 44 4.40 -10.15 8.00
N GLY A 45 5.57 -9.76 7.50
CA GLY A 45 6.76 -9.48 8.31
C GLY A 45 6.64 -8.15 9.05
N PHE A 46 7.58 -7.83 9.93
CA PHE A 46 7.52 -6.63 10.78
C PHE A 46 7.41 -5.34 9.97
N MET A 47 8.33 -5.10 9.03
CA MET A 47 8.26 -3.91 8.14
C MET A 47 7.13 -4.00 7.11
N GLY A 48 6.84 -5.21 6.63
CA GLY A 48 5.77 -5.42 5.67
C GLY A 48 4.41 -4.95 6.18
N LYS A 49 4.06 -5.30 7.42
CA LYS A 49 2.77 -4.89 7.99
C LYS A 49 2.70 -3.39 8.27
N VAL A 50 3.83 -2.76 8.62
CA VAL A 50 3.93 -1.31 8.81
C VAL A 50 3.74 -0.58 7.48
N LEU A 51 4.34 -1.09 6.39
CA LEU A 51 4.12 -0.57 5.06
C LEU A 51 2.65 -0.69 4.63
N VAL A 52 2.03 -1.86 4.84
CA VAL A 52 0.62 -2.08 4.53
C VAL A 52 -0.28 -1.12 5.31
N GLU A 53 -0.07 -0.97 6.62
CA GLU A 53 -0.79 0.00 7.45
C GLU A 53 -0.66 1.43 6.91
N LYS A 54 0.58 1.86 6.64
CA LYS A 54 0.87 3.22 6.19
C LYS A 54 0.21 3.53 4.84
N LEU A 55 0.24 2.57 3.91
CA LEU A 55 -0.43 2.69 2.62
C LEU A 55 -1.95 2.81 2.80
N LEU A 56 -2.56 1.97 3.64
CA LEU A 56 -4.00 2.01 3.89
C LEU A 56 -4.44 3.31 4.58
N ARG A 57 -3.61 3.86 5.49
CA ARG A 57 -3.91 5.08 6.23
C ARG A 57 -3.65 6.36 5.43
N SER A 58 -2.54 6.43 4.70
CA SER A 58 -2.09 7.68 4.04
C SER A 58 -2.31 7.70 2.53
N CYS A 59 -2.54 6.57 1.88
CA CYS A 59 -2.71 6.48 0.43
C CYS A 59 -4.09 5.86 0.10
N GLY A 60 -5.16 6.40 0.71
CA GLY A 60 -6.49 5.79 0.72
C GLY A 60 -7.15 5.59 -0.65
N ASP A 61 -6.65 6.25 -1.69
CA ASP A 61 -7.16 6.20 -3.06
C ASP A 61 -6.44 5.15 -3.94
N LEU A 62 -5.72 4.20 -3.33
CA LEU A 62 -5.14 3.06 -4.03
C LEU A 62 -6.24 2.10 -4.51
N LYS A 63 -6.01 1.42 -5.63
CA LYS A 63 -7.01 0.51 -6.22
C LYS A 63 -7.08 -0.84 -5.51
N LYS A 64 -5.92 -1.47 -5.28
CA LYS A 64 -5.85 -2.79 -4.62
C LYS A 64 -4.45 -3.11 -4.11
N ILE A 65 -4.36 -3.79 -2.98
CA ILE A 65 -3.11 -4.42 -2.50
C ILE A 65 -3.26 -5.93 -2.61
N TYR A 66 -2.32 -6.56 -3.32
CA TYR A 66 -2.15 -8.00 -3.40
C TYR A 66 -1.00 -8.42 -2.49
N LEU A 67 -1.28 -9.26 -1.49
CA LEU A 67 -0.28 -9.74 -0.52
C LEU A 67 0.10 -11.19 -0.81
N LEU A 68 1.39 -11.44 -1.05
CA LEU A 68 1.90 -12.81 -1.11
C LEU A 68 2.14 -13.35 0.30
N ILE A 69 1.26 -14.25 0.75
CA ILE A 69 1.33 -14.86 2.07
C ILE A 69 1.65 -16.34 1.93
N ARG A 70 2.82 -16.74 2.45
CA ARG A 70 3.20 -18.16 2.53
C ARG A 70 2.56 -18.82 3.76
N PRO A 71 2.21 -20.11 3.70
CA PRO A 71 1.88 -20.86 4.91
C PRO A 71 3.07 -20.88 5.89
N LYS A 72 2.77 -21.04 7.18
CA LYS A 72 3.74 -21.32 8.25
C LYS A 72 3.28 -22.59 8.97
N LYS A 73 4.18 -23.33 9.64
CA LYS A 73 3.80 -24.57 10.36
C LYS A 73 2.56 -24.33 11.23
N GLY A 74 1.46 -25.01 10.90
CA GLY A 74 0.18 -24.93 11.62
C GLY A 74 -0.64 -23.66 11.42
N LYS A 75 -0.35 -22.82 10.42
CA LYS A 75 -1.18 -21.63 10.10
C LYS A 75 -1.45 -21.47 8.61
N HIS A 76 -2.73 -21.37 8.25
CA HIS A 76 -3.16 -21.07 6.88
C HIS A 76 -2.92 -19.59 6.54
N PRO A 77 -2.64 -19.22 5.28
CA PRO A 77 -2.52 -17.81 4.87
C PRO A 77 -3.67 -16.90 5.36
N ASP A 78 -4.91 -17.40 5.36
CA ASP A 78 -6.08 -16.64 5.83
C ASP A 78 -6.06 -16.34 7.33
N GLU A 79 -5.50 -17.23 8.14
CA GLU A 79 -5.30 -16.98 9.56
C GLU A 79 -4.21 -15.95 9.76
N ARG A 80 -3.13 -16.04 8.97
CA ARG A 80 -2.00 -15.10 9.06
C ARG A 80 -2.39 -13.68 8.67
N ILE A 81 -3.27 -13.51 7.70
CA ILE A 81 -3.78 -12.18 7.33
C ILE A 81 -4.74 -11.63 8.40
N LYS A 82 -5.62 -12.46 8.97
CA LYS A 82 -6.49 -12.08 10.09
C LYS A 82 -5.68 -11.66 11.31
N GLU A 83 -4.66 -12.44 11.70
CA GLU A 83 -3.75 -12.10 12.80
C GLU A 83 -3.02 -10.78 12.57
N MET A 84 -2.62 -10.50 11.33
CA MET A 84 -1.98 -9.24 10.96
C MET A 84 -2.94 -8.07 11.20
N PHE A 85 -4.16 -8.12 10.66
CA PHE A 85 -5.16 -7.06 10.83
C PHE A 85 -5.70 -6.95 12.26
N ASN A 86 -5.65 -8.01 13.08
CA ASN A 86 -6.00 -7.97 14.50
C ASN A 86 -4.90 -7.37 15.39
N ASN A 87 -3.72 -7.06 14.83
CA ASN A 87 -2.67 -6.37 15.56
C ASN A 87 -3.05 -4.90 15.81
N VAL A 88 -2.72 -4.37 17.00
CA VAL A 88 -2.96 -2.96 17.40
C VAL A 88 -2.43 -1.93 16.41
N LEU A 89 -1.43 -2.30 15.60
CA LEU A 89 -0.93 -1.49 14.49
C LEU A 89 -2.05 -1.01 13.55
N PHE A 90 -3.09 -1.84 13.32
CA PHE A 90 -4.17 -1.54 12.38
C PHE A 90 -5.38 -0.86 13.03
N ASP A 91 -5.36 -0.57 14.33
CA ASP A 91 -6.51 0.03 15.02
C ASP A 91 -6.86 1.41 14.47
N MET A 92 -5.86 2.20 14.06
CA MET A 92 -6.09 3.51 13.45
C MET A 92 -6.74 3.37 12.07
N VAL A 93 -6.28 2.44 11.25
CA VAL A 93 -6.87 2.15 9.93
C VAL A 93 -8.33 1.73 10.09
N LYS A 94 -8.64 0.82 11.03
CA LYS A 94 -10.01 0.39 11.32
C LYS A 94 -10.92 1.54 11.75
N LYS A 95 -10.42 2.42 12.63
CA LYS A 95 -11.16 3.63 13.05
C LYS A 95 -11.47 4.58 11.88
N GLN A 96 -10.58 4.68 10.89
CA GLN A 96 -10.74 5.59 9.75
C GLN A 96 -11.57 4.99 8.60
N LYS A 97 -11.52 3.67 8.40
CA LYS A 97 -12.01 2.99 7.20
C LYS A 97 -13.10 1.94 7.45
N GLY A 98 -13.38 1.58 8.71
CA GLY A 98 -14.30 0.49 9.06
C GLY A 98 -13.60 -0.85 9.30
N GLU A 99 -14.38 -1.87 9.67
CA GLU A 99 -13.90 -3.26 9.86
C GLU A 99 -13.74 -4.05 8.55
#